data_AF-A0A923QBF2-F1
#
_entry.id   AF-A0A923QBF2-F1
#
_cell.length_a   1.000
_cell.length_b   1.000
_cell.length_c   1.000
_cell.angle_alpha   90.00
_cell.angle_beta   90.00
_cell.angle_gamma   90.00
#
_symmetry.space_group_name_H-M   'P 1'
#
loop_
_entity.id
_entity.type
_entity.pdbx_description
1 polymer ?
#
loop_
_entity_poly.entity_id
_entity_poly.type
_entity_poly.pdbx_seq_one_letter_code
_entity_poly.pdbx_strand_id
1 'polypeptide(L)'
;MSLTVALGVPVPAQPPAAMAQAAVGRALPAAATPVEPVAAPVAAKPPVKPAVRAVVKPARATPAGDVCSGPDWQQHRGAAALASLRGARPAGWTVSYAPARMGYLGLTHLDERRIELFVRSCAKQSTELLRHVAAHELGHARDTALMTAATRRQWMAARGIKAGTSWYGCNGCTDFATPAGDFAEVYAQWARGATTSRSTIAGAATPAQLTTLAARFFGA
;
A
#
# COMPACT_ATOMS: atom_id res chain seq x y z
N MET A 1 31.33 50.34 26.98
CA MET A 1 30.60 49.46 26.05
C MET A 1 30.25 48.18 26.82
N SER A 2 29.00 48.05 27.26
CA SER A 2 28.55 46.92 28.10
C SER A 2 27.78 45.94 27.24
N LEU A 3 28.25 44.69 27.19
CA LEU A 3 27.56 43.56 26.55
C LEU A 3 26.86 42.74 27.65
N THR A 4 25.54 42.69 27.62
CA THR A 4 24.73 41.84 28.49
C THR A 4 24.57 40.47 27.82
N VAL A 5 25.13 39.43 28.42
CA VAL A 5 24.90 38.02 28.04
C VAL A 5 23.75 37.48 28.88
N ALA A 6 22.66 37.06 28.24
CA ALA A 6 21.56 36.37 28.89
C ALA A 6 21.90 34.89 29.12
N LEU A 7 21.86 34.47 30.39
CA LEU A 7 22.03 33.08 30.83
C LEU A 7 20.76 32.28 30.53
N GLY A 8 20.90 31.19 29.77
CA GLY A 8 19.84 30.21 29.53
C GLY A 8 19.62 29.29 30.74
N VAL A 9 18.35 28.98 31.01
CA VAL A 9 17.91 28.07 32.09
C VAL A 9 18.17 26.61 31.67
N PRO A 10 18.77 25.76 32.52
CA PRO A 10 18.94 24.34 32.21
C PRO A 10 17.64 23.56 32.40
N VAL A 11 17.28 22.73 31.42
CA VAL A 11 16.20 21.73 31.52
C VAL A 11 16.77 20.47 32.18
N PRO A 12 16.15 19.94 33.25
CA PRO A 12 16.64 18.73 33.91
C PRO A 12 16.38 17.48 33.07
N ALA A 13 17.41 16.65 32.92
CA ALA A 13 17.34 15.32 32.33
C ALA A 13 16.57 14.37 33.26
N GLN A 14 15.51 13.73 32.76
CA GLN A 14 14.82 12.66 33.48
C GLN A 14 15.54 11.32 33.30
N PRO A 15 15.68 10.51 34.36
CA PRO A 15 16.34 9.21 34.31
C PRO A 15 15.48 8.12 33.62
N PRO A 16 16.09 7.05 33.09
CA PRO A 16 15.35 5.94 32.51
C PRO A 16 14.59 5.18 33.59
N ALA A 17 13.28 5.01 33.39
CA ALA A 17 12.44 4.19 34.26
C ALA A 17 12.78 2.71 34.10
N ALA A 18 12.98 2.06 35.26
CA ALA A 18 13.40 0.68 35.42
C ALA A 18 12.40 -0.34 34.83
N MET A 19 12.98 -1.45 34.35
CA MET A 19 12.25 -2.64 33.93
C MET A 19 11.59 -3.32 35.13
N ALA A 20 10.27 -3.51 35.08
CA ALA A 20 9.55 -4.43 35.95
C ALA A 20 9.24 -5.71 35.16
N GLN A 21 9.84 -6.81 35.59
CA GLN A 21 9.43 -8.16 35.23
C GLN A 21 8.20 -8.56 36.05
N ALA A 22 7.22 -9.22 35.43
CA ALA A 22 6.24 -10.06 36.12
C ALA A 22 5.83 -11.22 35.22
N ALA A 23 5.73 -12.40 35.83
CA ALA A 23 5.64 -13.69 35.22
C ALA A 23 4.25 -14.36 35.39
N VAL A 24 4.07 -15.46 34.64
CA VAL A 24 3.18 -16.63 34.85
C VAL A 24 1.69 -16.55 34.48
N GLY A 25 1.37 -17.11 33.30
CA GLY A 25 0.53 -18.31 33.06
C GLY A 25 -0.92 -18.43 33.58
N ARG A 26 -1.85 -18.78 32.67
CA ARG A 26 -2.70 -20.00 32.77
C ARG A 26 -3.50 -20.27 31.49
N ALA A 27 -3.76 -21.56 31.26
CA ALA A 27 -4.40 -22.17 30.10
C ALA A 27 -5.89 -21.81 29.88
N LEU A 28 -6.33 -21.88 28.63
CA LEU A 28 -7.73 -21.74 28.21
C LEU A 28 -8.47 -23.10 28.30
N PRO A 29 -9.73 -23.14 28.77
CA PRO A 29 -10.56 -24.34 28.77
C PRO A 29 -11.20 -24.62 27.39
N ALA A 30 -11.47 -25.91 27.15
CA ALA A 30 -12.06 -26.48 25.95
C ALA A 30 -13.51 -26.03 25.70
N ALA A 31 -13.84 -25.73 24.45
CA ALA A 31 -15.20 -25.41 24.00
C ALA A 31 -16.03 -26.69 23.76
N ALA A 32 -17.22 -26.73 24.34
CA ALA A 32 -18.24 -27.74 24.12
C ALA A 32 -19.06 -27.44 22.84
N THR A 33 -19.41 -28.50 22.11
CA THR A 33 -20.24 -28.48 20.89
C THR A 33 -21.73 -28.43 21.21
N PRO A 34 -22.54 -27.72 20.41
CA PRO A 34 -23.98 -27.97 20.33
C PRO A 34 -24.39 -28.71 19.04
N VAL A 35 -25.33 -29.64 19.25
CA VAL A 35 -26.02 -30.60 18.36
C VAL A 35 -26.72 -30.01 17.12
N GLU A 36 -26.68 -30.78 16.02
CA GLU A 36 -27.41 -30.58 14.75
C GLU A 36 -28.93 -30.86 14.87
N PRO A 37 -29.79 -30.14 14.12
CA PRO A 37 -31.17 -30.56 13.86
C PRO A 37 -31.29 -31.42 12.59
N VAL A 38 -32.03 -32.51 12.71
CA VAL A 38 -32.38 -33.49 11.66
C VAL A 38 -33.21 -32.85 10.55
N ALA A 39 -32.75 -32.98 9.29
CA ALA A 39 -33.48 -32.60 8.09
C ALA A 39 -34.24 -33.79 7.46
N ALA A 40 -35.48 -33.56 7.05
CA ALA A 40 -36.37 -34.50 6.36
C ALA A 40 -35.90 -34.81 4.92
N PRO A 41 -36.29 -35.95 4.32
CA PRO A 41 -35.78 -36.38 3.02
C PRO A 41 -36.35 -35.54 1.87
N VAL A 42 -35.46 -34.92 1.09
CA VAL A 42 -35.77 -34.20 -0.15
C VAL A 42 -35.79 -35.20 -1.31
N ALA A 43 -36.88 -35.23 -2.06
CA ALA A 43 -37.04 -36.04 -3.27
C ALA A 43 -35.97 -35.72 -4.33
N ALA A 44 -35.35 -36.77 -4.89
CA ALA A 44 -34.29 -36.67 -5.88
C ALA A 44 -34.82 -36.10 -7.22
N LYS A 45 -34.19 -35.03 -7.73
CA LYS A 45 -34.36 -34.56 -9.11
C LYS A 45 -33.50 -35.40 -10.07
N PRO A 46 -33.97 -35.68 -11.30
CA PRO A 46 -33.23 -36.47 -12.29
C PRO A 46 -31.95 -35.75 -12.77
N PRO A 47 -30.92 -36.51 -13.20
CA PRO A 47 -29.61 -35.96 -13.50
C PRO A 47 -29.62 -35.12 -14.79
N VAL A 48 -29.25 -33.85 -14.67
CA VAL A 48 -28.94 -32.98 -15.81
C VAL A 48 -27.52 -33.30 -16.29
N LYS A 49 -27.39 -33.69 -17.57
CA LYS A 49 -26.08 -33.92 -18.21
C LYS A 49 -25.20 -32.66 -18.10
N PRO A 50 -23.92 -32.76 -17.72
CA PRO A 50 -23.05 -31.60 -17.69
C PRO A 50 -22.81 -31.08 -19.12
N ALA A 51 -23.21 -29.84 -19.37
CA ALA A 51 -22.77 -29.11 -20.56
C ALA A 51 -21.28 -28.81 -20.42
N VAL A 52 -20.48 -29.39 -21.31
CA VAL A 52 -19.04 -29.12 -21.41
C VAL A 52 -18.87 -27.64 -21.75
N ARG A 53 -18.40 -26.84 -20.79
CA ARG A 53 -17.93 -25.47 -21.07
C ARG A 53 -16.73 -25.58 -22.00
N ALA A 54 -16.85 -25.05 -23.21
CA ALA A 54 -15.72 -24.86 -24.08
C ALA A 54 -14.69 -23.98 -23.35
N VAL A 55 -13.49 -24.54 -23.11
CA VAL A 55 -12.34 -23.77 -22.65
C VAL A 55 -11.93 -22.87 -23.81
N VAL A 56 -12.33 -21.61 -23.75
CA VAL A 56 -11.79 -20.59 -24.65
C VAL A 56 -10.33 -20.44 -24.28
N LYS A 57 -9.46 -20.98 -25.14
CA LYS A 57 -8.01 -20.78 -25.09
C LYS A 57 -7.78 -19.25 -25.08
N PRO A 58 -7.11 -18.68 -24.07
CA PRO A 58 -6.86 -17.23 -24.07
C PRO A 58 -6.10 -16.91 -25.36
N ALA A 59 -6.64 -15.97 -26.14
CA ALA A 59 -5.97 -15.44 -27.30
C ALA A 59 -4.58 -14.94 -26.84
N ARG A 60 -3.53 -15.48 -27.45
CA ARG A 60 -2.16 -15.05 -27.18
C ARG A 60 -2.06 -13.62 -27.68
N ALA A 61 -2.07 -12.65 -26.76
CA ALA A 61 -1.77 -11.27 -27.08
C ALA A 61 -0.42 -11.23 -27.80
N THR A 62 -0.39 -10.61 -28.97
CA THR A 62 0.83 -10.33 -29.72
C THR A 62 1.79 -9.58 -28.79
N PRO A 63 3.09 -9.93 -28.71
CA PRO A 63 4.01 -9.25 -27.81
C PRO A 63 4.07 -7.76 -28.19
N ALA A 64 3.80 -6.89 -27.23
CA ALA A 64 4.44 -5.57 -27.24
C ALA A 64 5.93 -5.83 -27.46
N GLY A 65 6.55 -5.19 -28.46
CA GLY A 65 7.97 -5.33 -28.75
C GLY A 65 8.78 -5.34 -27.45
N ASP A 66 9.73 -6.26 -27.34
CA ASP A 66 10.27 -6.79 -26.08
C ASP A 66 10.74 -5.67 -25.12
N VAL A 67 9.81 -5.13 -24.31
CA VAL A 67 9.99 -3.95 -23.42
C VAL A 67 11.02 -4.17 -22.32
N CYS A 68 11.67 -5.33 -22.33
CA CYS A 68 12.68 -5.77 -21.38
C CYS A 68 14.04 -6.01 -22.04
N SER A 69 14.27 -5.48 -23.25
CA SER A 69 15.49 -5.65 -24.02
C SER A 69 15.93 -4.35 -24.72
N GLY A 70 17.20 -4.28 -25.12
CA GLY A 70 17.79 -3.12 -25.77
C GLY A 70 18.25 -2.02 -24.79
N PRO A 71 18.85 -0.93 -25.29
CA PRO A 71 19.16 0.24 -24.47
C PRO A 71 17.91 0.82 -23.82
N ASP A 72 18.05 1.36 -22.61
CA ASP A 72 17.01 2.12 -21.89
C ASP A 72 15.68 1.37 -21.66
N TRP A 73 15.67 0.03 -21.73
CA TRP A 73 14.45 -0.76 -21.58
C TRP A 73 13.75 -0.52 -20.23
N GLN A 74 14.51 -0.27 -19.15
CA GLN A 74 13.95 0.08 -17.84
C GLN A 74 13.13 1.37 -17.91
N GLN A 75 13.66 2.37 -18.62
CA GLN A 75 12.98 3.66 -18.80
C GLN A 75 11.69 3.47 -19.59
N HIS A 76 11.74 2.77 -20.73
CA HIS A 76 10.55 2.52 -21.53
C HIS A 76 9.48 1.74 -20.76
N ARG A 77 9.87 0.67 -20.07
CA ARG A 77 8.96 -0.19 -19.30
C ARG A 77 8.37 0.54 -18.09
N GLY A 78 9.21 1.26 -17.35
CA GLY A 78 8.77 2.03 -16.19
C GLY A 78 7.88 3.20 -16.56
N ALA A 79 8.22 3.93 -17.64
CA ALA A 79 7.38 5.00 -18.16
C ALA A 79 6.03 4.49 -18.67
N ALA A 80 6.01 3.36 -19.38
CA ALA A 80 4.77 2.72 -19.80
C ALA A 80 3.90 2.28 -18.61
N ALA A 81 4.50 1.72 -17.56
CA ALA A 81 3.77 1.36 -16.35
C ALA A 81 3.16 2.60 -15.67
N LEU A 82 3.93 3.68 -15.48
CA LEU A 82 3.45 4.93 -14.88
C LEU A 82 2.35 5.59 -15.72
N ALA A 83 2.53 5.67 -17.04
CA ALA A 83 1.55 6.26 -17.97
C ALA A 83 0.23 5.49 -18.01
N SER A 84 0.21 4.22 -17.62
CA SER A 84 -1.01 3.40 -17.55
C SER A 84 -1.84 3.61 -16.27
N LEU A 85 -1.38 4.46 -15.35
CA LEU A 85 -2.05 4.72 -14.07
C LEU A 85 -2.97 5.93 -14.17
N ARG A 86 -4.03 5.92 -13.36
CA ARG A 86 -4.84 7.12 -13.12
C ARG A 86 -4.11 8.05 -12.16
N GLY A 87 -4.45 9.34 -12.26
CA GLY A 87 -3.91 10.37 -11.39
C GLY A 87 -2.60 10.95 -11.92
N ALA A 88 -2.50 12.27 -11.85
CA ALA A 88 -1.29 12.98 -12.24
C ALA A 88 -0.25 12.93 -11.12
N ARG A 89 1.02 12.85 -11.53
CA ARG A 89 2.15 13.13 -10.65
C ARG A 89 2.07 14.57 -10.13
N PRO A 90 2.32 14.81 -8.82
CA PRO A 90 2.27 16.17 -8.30
C PRO A 90 3.30 17.08 -9.00
N ALA A 91 2.99 18.37 -9.10
CA ALA A 91 3.86 19.35 -9.75
C ALA A 91 5.23 19.42 -9.07
N GLY A 92 6.30 19.53 -9.86
CA GLY A 92 7.67 19.58 -9.37
C GLY A 92 8.26 18.24 -8.93
N TRP A 93 7.52 17.13 -9.07
CA TRP A 93 8.07 15.80 -8.82
C TRP A 93 8.68 15.19 -10.09
N THR A 94 9.77 14.45 -9.91
CA THR A 94 10.47 13.71 -10.97
C THR A 94 10.34 12.20 -10.78
N VAL A 95 10.53 11.43 -11.84
CA VAL A 95 10.59 9.96 -11.79
C VAL A 95 11.84 9.51 -12.52
N SER A 96 12.59 8.60 -11.89
CA SER A 96 13.78 7.95 -12.44
C SER A 96 13.57 6.44 -12.51
N TYR A 97 14.21 5.80 -13.48
CA TYR A 97 14.10 4.37 -13.73
C TYR A 97 15.50 3.76 -13.66
N ALA A 98 15.71 2.86 -12.71
CA ALA A 98 17.00 2.27 -12.44
C ALA A 98 16.94 0.73 -12.59
N PRO A 99 18.09 0.06 -12.76
CA PRO A 99 18.18 -1.40 -12.67
C PRO A 99 17.71 -1.94 -11.30
N ALA A 100 17.55 -3.24 -11.20
CA ALA A 100 17.12 -3.89 -9.96
C ALA A 100 18.07 -3.56 -8.77
N ARG A 101 17.48 -3.22 -7.63
CA ARG A 101 18.17 -3.09 -6.34
C ARG A 101 17.67 -4.15 -5.36
N MET A 102 18.58 -4.80 -4.65
CA MET A 102 18.20 -5.79 -3.63
C MET A 102 17.41 -5.11 -2.50
N GLY A 103 16.32 -5.75 -2.07
CA GLY A 103 15.45 -5.24 -1.00
C GLY A 103 14.44 -4.17 -1.45
N TYR A 104 14.59 -3.57 -2.64
CA TYR A 104 13.73 -2.48 -3.10
C TYR A 104 13.11 -2.75 -4.48
N LEU A 105 11.92 -2.18 -4.67
CA LEU A 105 11.19 -2.14 -5.95
C LEU A 105 10.91 -0.71 -6.39
N GLY A 106 10.68 0.18 -5.43
CA GLY A 106 10.58 1.62 -5.61
C GLY A 106 11.04 2.32 -4.34
N LEU A 107 11.32 3.61 -4.47
CA LEU A 107 11.57 4.54 -3.37
C LEU A 107 10.98 5.90 -3.73
N THR A 108 10.39 6.55 -2.72
CA THR A 108 9.96 7.94 -2.81
C THR A 108 10.87 8.80 -1.94
N HIS A 109 11.73 9.60 -2.57
CA HIS A 109 12.64 10.53 -1.92
C HIS A 109 11.92 11.86 -1.66
N LEU A 110 11.39 12.03 -0.45
CA LEU A 110 10.48 13.12 -0.11
C LEU A 110 11.13 14.51 -0.26
N ASP A 111 12.35 14.67 0.25
CA ASP A 111 13.09 15.95 0.23
C ASP A 111 13.50 16.35 -1.20
N GLU A 112 13.81 15.36 -2.03
CA GLU A 112 14.22 15.55 -3.43
C GLU A 112 13.02 15.66 -4.38
N ARG A 113 11.80 15.40 -3.90
CA ARG A 113 10.59 15.27 -4.74
C ARG A 113 10.82 14.33 -5.92
N ARG A 114 11.45 13.19 -5.65
CA ARG A 114 11.84 12.21 -6.67
C ARG A 114 11.29 10.84 -6.35
N ILE A 115 10.70 10.20 -7.35
CA ILE A 115 10.35 8.78 -7.32
C ILE A 115 11.45 8.02 -8.08
N GLU A 116 11.92 6.93 -7.51
CA GLU A 116 12.88 6.03 -8.15
C GLU A 116 12.26 4.63 -8.25
N LEU A 117 12.15 4.11 -9.47
CA LEU A 117 11.61 2.77 -9.73
C LEU A 117 12.73 1.83 -10.14
N PHE A 118 12.90 0.73 -9.40
CA PHE A 118 13.88 -0.32 -9.69
C PHE A 118 13.24 -1.36 -10.61
N VAL A 119 13.35 -1.14 -11.91
CA VAL A 119 12.66 -1.92 -12.94
C VAL A 119 13.43 -3.20 -13.23
N ARG A 120 12.77 -4.35 -13.07
CA ARG A 120 13.38 -5.68 -13.31
C ARG A 120 12.98 -6.22 -14.68
N SER A 121 13.64 -7.27 -15.16
CA SER A 121 13.25 -7.89 -16.43
C SER A 121 11.86 -8.52 -16.34
N CYS A 122 11.24 -8.76 -17.50
CA CYS A 122 9.90 -9.32 -17.62
C CYS A 122 9.77 -10.69 -16.92
N ALA A 123 10.85 -11.47 -16.90
CA ALA A 123 10.92 -12.76 -16.20
C ALA A 123 10.97 -12.65 -14.67
N LYS A 124 11.35 -11.49 -14.11
CA LYS A 124 11.58 -11.29 -12.67
C LYS A 124 10.54 -10.38 -12.00
N GLN A 125 9.74 -9.66 -12.78
CA GLN A 125 8.69 -8.78 -12.28
C GLN A 125 7.58 -8.70 -13.33
N SER A 126 6.35 -9.02 -12.94
CA SER A 126 5.20 -8.84 -13.82
C SER A 126 4.91 -7.35 -14.06
N THR A 127 4.25 -7.03 -15.17
CA THR A 127 3.79 -5.67 -15.44
C THR A 127 2.84 -5.18 -14.33
N GLU A 128 1.96 -6.04 -13.81
CA GLU A 128 1.04 -5.67 -12.74
C GLU A 128 1.77 -5.34 -11.43
N LEU A 129 2.83 -6.07 -11.09
CA LEU A 129 3.66 -5.73 -9.94
C LEU A 129 4.40 -4.39 -10.14
N LEU A 130 4.90 -4.11 -11.35
CA LEU A 130 5.54 -2.82 -11.62
C LEU A 130 4.54 -1.66 -11.53
N ARG A 131 3.32 -1.84 -12.08
CA ARG A 131 2.23 -0.86 -11.94
C ARG A 131 1.87 -0.64 -10.48
N HIS A 132 1.80 -1.71 -9.68
CA HIS A 132 1.53 -1.62 -8.24
C HIS A 132 2.56 -0.76 -7.53
N VAL A 133 3.84 -1.06 -7.74
CA VAL A 133 4.95 -0.31 -7.13
C VAL A 133 4.92 1.15 -7.58
N ALA A 134 4.81 1.41 -8.90
CA ALA A 134 4.76 2.77 -9.42
C ALA A 134 3.60 3.57 -8.83
N ALA A 135 2.43 2.95 -8.67
CA ALA A 135 1.27 3.59 -8.09
C ALA A 135 1.43 3.82 -6.57
N HIS A 136 2.06 2.89 -5.87
CA HIS A 136 2.39 3.02 -4.44
C HIS A 136 3.31 4.22 -4.20
N GLU A 137 4.42 4.30 -4.94
CA GLU A 137 5.35 5.44 -4.80
C GLU A 137 4.68 6.78 -5.18
N LEU A 138 3.81 6.77 -6.19
CA LEU A 138 3.01 7.94 -6.54
C LEU A 138 2.06 8.37 -5.41
N GLY A 139 1.54 7.40 -4.65
CA GLY A 139 0.76 7.64 -3.45
C GLY A 139 1.55 8.37 -2.37
N HIS A 140 2.77 7.95 -2.07
CA HIS A 140 3.67 8.66 -1.12
C HIS A 140 4.00 10.08 -1.57
N ALA A 141 4.26 10.26 -2.87
CA ALA A 141 4.48 11.57 -3.45
C ALA A 141 3.24 12.48 -3.30
N ARG A 142 2.04 11.93 -3.50
CA ARG A 142 0.79 12.67 -3.35
C ARG A 142 0.47 13.00 -1.90
N ASP A 143 0.69 12.06 -0.96
CA ASP A 143 0.60 12.32 0.48
C ASP A 143 1.46 13.53 0.85
N THR A 144 2.74 13.48 0.49
CA THR A 144 3.71 14.51 0.83
C THR A 144 3.40 15.85 0.19
N ALA A 145 2.93 15.85 -1.05
CA ALA A 145 2.65 17.09 -1.79
C ALA A 145 1.33 17.76 -1.38
N LEU A 146 0.29 16.98 -1.05
CA LEU A 146 -1.09 17.49 -0.99
C LEU A 146 -1.76 17.28 0.37
N MET A 147 -1.28 16.36 1.21
CA MET A 147 -1.92 16.12 2.50
C MET A 147 -1.33 16.97 3.62
N THR A 148 -2.23 17.49 4.44
CA THR A 148 -1.92 18.20 5.68
C THR A 148 -2.16 17.27 6.87
N ALA A 149 -1.68 17.62 8.05
CA ALA A 149 -2.01 16.88 9.27
C ALA A 149 -3.54 16.74 9.48
N ALA A 150 -4.33 17.75 9.08
CA ALA A 150 -5.78 17.70 9.18
C ALA A 150 -6.39 16.68 8.21
N THR A 151 -5.97 16.67 6.93
CA THR A 151 -6.49 15.69 5.96
C THR A 151 -6.00 14.27 6.25
N ARG A 152 -4.79 14.10 6.82
CA ARG A 152 -4.30 12.81 7.32
C ARG A 152 -5.15 12.26 8.46
N ARG A 153 -5.58 13.10 9.41
CA ARG A 153 -6.53 12.67 10.46
C ARG A 153 -7.88 12.26 9.88
N GLN A 154 -8.36 12.97 8.86
CA GLN A 154 -9.59 12.60 8.16
C GLN A 154 -9.46 11.26 7.42
N TRP A 155 -8.31 11.00 6.80
CA TRP A 155 -7.99 9.71 6.20
C TRP A 155 -8.07 8.60 7.23
N MET A 156 -7.36 8.77 8.35
CA MET A 156 -7.35 7.78 9.43
C MET A 156 -8.77 7.49 9.94
N ALA A 157 -9.58 8.52 10.17
CA ALA A 157 -10.97 8.34 10.58
C ALA A 157 -11.79 7.57 9.53
N ALA A 158 -11.66 7.91 8.24
CA ALA A 158 -12.37 7.23 7.16
C ALA A 158 -11.94 5.76 6.98
N ARG A 159 -10.70 5.44 7.35
CA ARG A 159 -10.13 4.08 7.30
C ARG A 159 -10.30 3.29 8.60
N GLY A 160 -10.88 3.89 9.65
CA GLY A 160 -11.02 3.25 10.95
C GLY A 160 -9.70 3.08 11.72
N ILE A 161 -8.67 3.85 11.35
CA ILE A 161 -7.37 3.84 12.03
C ILE A 161 -7.46 4.73 13.28
N LYS A 162 -6.98 4.21 14.43
CA LYS A 162 -7.00 4.93 15.71
C LYS A 162 -6.30 6.28 15.59
N ALA A 163 -6.95 7.36 16.07
CA ALA A 163 -6.46 8.73 15.93
C ALA A 163 -5.07 9.01 16.55
N GLY A 164 -4.63 8.19 17.52
CA GLY A 164 -3.31 8.29 18.14
C GLY A 164 -2.18 7.55 17.41
N THR A 165 -2.47 6.86 16.30
CA THR A 165 -1.45 6.16 15.52
C THR A 165 -0.57 7.16 14.77
N SER A 166 0.75 7.06 14.94
CA SER A 166 1.72 7.88 14.20
C SER A 166 1.56 7.69 12.68
N TRP A 167 1.55 8.79 11.91
CA TRP A 167 1.32 8.75 10.46
C TRP A 167 2.38 7.93 9.71
N TYR A 168 3.65 8.18 10.02
CA TYR A 168 4.79 7.43 9.47
C TYR A 168 5.15 6.19 10.31
N GLY A 169 4.31 5.85 11.30
CA GLY A 169 4.53 4.69 12.16
C GLY A 169 5.69 4.84 13.15
N CYS A 170 6.49 3.78 13.25
CA CYS A 170 7.57 3.59 14.20
C CYS A 170 8.91 3.26 13.50
N ASN A 171 10.03 3.39 14.22
CA ASN A 171 11.30 2.91 13.70
C ASN A 171 11.25 1.38 13.50
N GLY A 172 11.42 0.92 12.26
CA GLY A 172 11.34 -0.49 11.89
C GLY A 172 9.93 -1.00 11.55
N CYS A 173 8.89 -0.16 11.64
CA CYS A 173 7.58 -0.50 11.11
C CYS A 173 7.69 -0.70 9.59
N THR A 174 7.04 -1.74 9.06
CA THR A 174 6.90 -1.87 7.61
C THR A 174 5.98 -0.76 7.11
N ASP A 175 6.24 -0.25 5.90
CA ASP A 175 5.40 0.80 5.32
C ASP A 175 3.91 0.40 5.29
N PHE A 176 3.63 -0.85 4.89
CA PHE A 176 2.28 -1.43 4.84
C PHE A 176 1.54 -1.47 6.19
N ALA A 177 2.25 -1.32 7.31
CA ALA A 177 1.67 -1.28 8.65
C ALA A 177 1.47 0.16 9.19
N THR A 178 1.64 1.18 8.35
CA THR A 178 1.50 2.59 8.73
C THR A 178 0.30 3.27 8.07
N PRO A 179 -0.24 4.35 8.65
CA PRO A 179 -1.23 5.20 7.98
C PRO A 179 -0.76 5.76 6.63
N ALA A 180 0.50 6.18 6.52
CA ALA A 180 1.09 6.66 5.27
C ALA A 180 1.12 5.57 4.19
N GLY A 181 1.57 4.37 4.54
CA GLY A 181 1.56 3.22 3.63
C GLY A 181 0.15 2.75 3.28
N ASP A 182 -0.82 2.83 4.20
CA ASP A 182 -2.24 2.59 3.86
C ASP A 182 -2.74 3.60 2.81
N PHE A 183 -2.40 4.88 2.97
CA PHE A 183 -2.72 5.89 1.95
C PHE A 183 -2.11 5.54 0.60
N ALA A 184 -0.82 5.21 0.57
CA ALA A 184 -0.12 4.83 -0.66
C ALA A 184 -0.72 3.57 -1.31
N GLU A 185 -1.08 2.57 -0.52
CA GLU A 185 -1.69 1.33 -0.99
C GLU A 185 -3.10 1.51 -1.54
N VAL A 186 -3.93 2.32 -0.88
CA VAL A 186 -5.29 2.60 -1.37
C VAL A 186 -5.24 3.53 -2.59
N TYR A 187 -4.29 4.47 -2.64
CA TYR A 187 -4.01 5.21 -3.88
C TYR A 187 -3.61 4.25 -5.00
N ALA A 188 -2.75 3.26 -4.71
CA ALA A 188 -2.34 2.25 -5.68
C ALA A 188 -3.50 1.35 -6.15
N GLN A 189 -4.49 1.05 -5.30
CA GLN A 189 -5.73 0.39 -5.71
C GLN A 189 -6.49 1.25 -6.74
N TRP A 190 -6.73 2.52 -6.39
CA TRP A 190 -7.48 3.45 -7.25
C TRP A 190 -6.78 3.70 -8.58
N ALA A 191 -5.48 4.01 -8.54
CA ALA A 191 -4.69 4.38 -9.71
C ALA A 191 -4.61 3.24 -10.75
N ARG A 192 -4.60 1.98 -10.29
CA ARG A 192 -4.59 0.79 -11.16
C ARG A 192 -5.97 0.32 -11.59
N GLY A 193 -7.03 0.75 -10.90
CA GLY A 193 -8.34 0.12 -10.99
C GLY A 193 -8.36 -1.32 -10.45
N ALA A 194 -7.59 -1.58 -9.38
CA ALA A 194 -7.42 -2.91 -8.79
C ALA A 194 -8.14 -3.02 -7.44
N THR A 195 -8.52 -4.25 -7.06
CA THR A 195 -9.11 -4.55 -5.75
C THR A 195 -8.09 -4.93 -4.69
N THR A 196 -6.84 -5.19 -5.07
CA THR A 196 -5.79 -5.69 -4.17
C THR A 196 -4.96 -4.57 -3.54
N SER A 197 -4.70 -4.68 -2.25
CA SER A 197 -3.81 -3.84 -1.44
C SER A 197 -2.97 -4.72 -0.53
N ARG A 198 -1.79 -4.23 -0.14
CA ARG A 198 -0.87 -4.80 0.83
C ARG A 198 -0.96 -4.16 2.21
N SER A 199 -1.78 -3.11 2.38
CA SER A 199 -2.01 -2.47 3.68
C SER A 199 -2.42 -3.53 4.71
N THR A 200 -1.69 -3.62 5.81
CA THR A 200 -1.99 -4.52 6.93
C THR A 200 -2.68 -3.80 8.09
N ILE A 201 -2.65 -2.47 8.11
CA ILE A 201 -3.27 -1.68 9.19
C ILE A 201 -4.79 -1.56 9.04
N ALA A 202 -5.28 -1.45 7.80
CA ALA A 202 -6.72 -1.32 7.51
C ALA A 202 -7.17 -2.17 6.30
N GLY A 203 -6.29 -3.02 5.76
CA GLY A 203 -6.61 -3.93 4.66
C GLY A 203 -6.89 -3.21 3.34
N ALA A 204 -7.41 -3.95 2.37
CA ALA A 204 -7.88 -3.41 1.11
C ALA A 204 -9.15 -2.55 1.30
N ALA A 205 -9.21 -1.37 0.65
CA ALA A 205 -10.47 -0.65 0.53
C ALA A 205 -11.44 -1.43 -0.38
N THR A 206 -12.69 -1.57 0.06
CA THR A 206 -13.74 -2.14 -0.80
C THR A 206 -14.04 -1.21 -1.98
N PRO A 207 -14.67 -1.68 -3.08
CA PRO A 207 -15.01 -0.80 -4.21
C PRO A 207 -15.81 0.46 -3.80
N ALA A 208 -16.77 0.33 -2.88
CA ALA A 208 -17.56 1.46 -2.39
C ALA A 208 -16.72 2.44 -1.54
N GLN A 209 -15.86 1.91 -0.67
CA GLN A 209 -14.91 2.74 0.09
C GLN A 209 -13.92 3.44 -0.86
N LEU A 210 -13.39 2.74 -1.85
CA LEU A 210 -12.42 3.28 -2.80
C LEU A 210 -13.00 4.45 -3.60
N THR A 211 -14.25 4.35 -4.06
CA THR A 211 -14.96 5.47 -4.71
C THR A 211 -15.05 6.69 -3.80
N THR A 212 -15.46 6.48 -2.54
CA THR A 212 -15.62 7.56 -1.56
C THR A 212 -14.28 8.22 -1.20
N LEU A 213 -13.26 7.40 -0.95
CA LEU A 213 -11.90 7.85 -0.61
C LEU A 213 -11.27 8.59 -1.79
N ALA A 214 -11.41 8.08 -3.01
CA ALA A 214 -10.85 8.71 -4.20
C ALA A 214 -11.46 10.09 -4.47
N ALA A 215 -12.79 10.21 -4.39
CA ALA A 215 -13.48 11.49 -4.54
C ALA A 215 -13.01 12.54 -3.51
N ARG A 216 -12.68 12.11 -2.29
CA ARG A 216 -12.30 13.01 -1.20
C ARG A 216 -10.81 13.36 -1.17
N PHE A 217 -9.94 12.41 -1.48
CA PHE A 217 -8.50 12.52 -1.21
C PHE A 217 -7.62 12.46 -2.47
N PHE A 218 -8.10 11.87 -3.57
CA PHE A 218 -7.30 11.64 -4.78
C PHE A 218 -7.71 12.53 -5.95
N GLY A 219 -8.88 13.19 -5.87
CA GLY A 219 -9.30 14.20 -6.82
C GLY A 219 -8.23 15.28 -7.02
N ALA A 220 -8.07 15.70 -8.28
CA ALA A 220 -7.34 16.90 -8.66
C ALA A 220 -8.29 18.09 -8.58
#